data_AF-W9XI45-F1
#
_entry.id   AF-W9XI45-F1
#
_cell.length_a   1.000
_cell.length_b   1.000
_cell.length_c   1.000
_cell.angle_alpha   90.00
_cell.angle_beta   90.00
_cell.angle_gamma   90.00
#
_symmetry.space_group_name_H-M   'P 1'
#
loop_
_entity.id
_entity.type
_entity.pdbx_description
1 polymer ?
#
loop_
_entity_poly.entity_id
_entity_poly.type
_entity_poly.pdbx_seq_one_letter_code
_entity_poly.pdbx_strand_id
1 'polypeptide(L)'
;MAPFPLPPIDLRFRTPIRILHPSYTTPTNGLLSFPRVDRVHGRHFYIWPRFGVHYGTALLACQIVAGNAFNTGRLTFDQAGQRLVELLSDNILTEEVYYFMVGGGPNQYPILPIFRDWEFPHGLIPDSWPQLSTTPNTTRCAISNFSFPVEGAHLVPKNEFLYMEPRWFSDNNDSVNIAPLKADLRKCFDAQWFAIVPKVIETTTAHSPRYVTHILQRQAAEVWPTYHDTTVQYLDSAAHPYLFARFAWAILLQVKPFITAGFSRHVIRISTNGEGKTEYKLEHLSGLQLQNYYSGGGPQGATPKRKSKTDTVADEDHFMGPSGEDSDVNMDNDWEDTMDERQQAGKGEKKSDIERIYG
;
A
#
# COMPACT_ATOMS: atom_id res chain seq x y z
N MET A 1 34.81 27.34 -7.30
CA MET A 1 34.15 26.06 -6.94
C MET A 1 33.04 25.82 -7.94
N ALA A 2 33.04 24.69 -8.65
CA ALA A 2 31.86 24.30 -9.41
C ALA A 2 30.74 23.96 -8.41
N PRO A 3 29.50 24.44 -8.63
CA PRO A 3 28.38 24.09 -7.77
C PRO A 3 28.16 22.57 -7.79
N PHE A 4 27.84 21.98 -6.64
CA PHE A 4 27.43 20.58 -6.60
C PHE A 4 26.22 20.39 -7.52
N PRO A 5 26.26 19.40 -8.44
CA PRO A 5 25.17 19.21 -9.38
C PRO A 5 23.90 18.82 -8.63
N LEU A 6 22.79 19.50 -8.93
CA LEU A 6 21.48 19.12 -8.42
C LEU A 6 21.06 17.77 -9.05
N PRO A 7 20.41 16.87 -8.29
CA PRO A 7 19.85 15.66 -8.85
C PRO A 7 18.80 15.97 -9.95
N PRO A 8 18.61 15.08 -10.94
CA PRO A 8 17.53 15.23 -11.91
C PRO A 8 16.16 15.24 -11.22
N ILE A 9 15.31 16.21 -11.59
CA ILE A 9 13.95 16.34 -11.05
C ILE A 9 12.88 16.30 -12.15
N ASP A 10 13.24 15.88 -13.36
CA ASP A 10 12.39 15.96 -14.54
C ASP A 10 11.10 15.12 -14.39
N LEU A 11 11.14 14.04 -13.61
CA LEU A 11 9.96 13.24 -13.25
C LEU A 11 8.83 14.09 -12.64
N ARG A 12 9.14 15.17 -11.90
CA ARG A 12 8.12 16.07 -11.32
C ARG A 12 7.25 16.72 -12.39
N PHE A 13 7.83 16.99 -13.56
CA PHE A 13 7.22 17.74 -14.65
C PHE A 13 6.64 16.86 -15.76
N ARG A 14 6.95 15.55 -15.77
CA ARG A 14 6.37 14.62 -16.74
C ARG A 14 4.85 14.51 -16.55
N THR A 15 4.11 14.56 -17.66
CA THR A 15 2.68 14.25 -17.68
C THR A 15 2.47 12.80 -17.27
N PRO A 16 1.69 12.52 -16.20
CA PRO A 16 1.46 11.15 -15.76
C PRO A 16 0.54 10.39 -16.73
N ILE A 17 0.57 9.06 -16.67
CA ILE A 17 -0.45 8.22 -17.30
C ILE A 17 -1.67 8.18 -16.39
N ARG A 18 -2.85 8.44 -16.94
CA ARG A 18 -4.11 8.40 -16.21
C ARG A 18 -4.88 7.13 -16.54
N ILE A 19 -5.33 6.43 -15.51
CA ILE A 19 -6.31 5.37 -15.65
C ILE A 19 -7.68 5.91 -15.24
N LEU A 20 -8.65 5.78 -16.13
CA LEU A 20 -10.00 6.28 -15.96
C LEU A 20 -10.98 5.15 -15.68
N HIS A 21 -12.00 5.48 -14.90
CA HIS A 21 -13.17 4.65 -14.72
C HIS A 21 -14.15 4.86 -15.88
N PRO A 22 -14.65 3.80 -16.54
CA PRO A 22 -15.41 3.92 -17.79
C PRO A 22 -16.82 4.50 -17.62
N SER A 23 -17.48 4.28 -16.49
CA SER A 23 -18.88 4.70 -16.29
C SER A 23 -19.06 6.10 -15.69
N TYR A 24 -18.02 6.73 -15.12
CA TYR A 24 -18.13 8.08 -14.54
C TYR A 24 -17.81 9.14 -15.60
N THR A 25 -18.38 10.33 -15.44
CA THR A 25 -18.19 11.44 -16.38
C THR A 25 -16.88 12.19 -16.15
N THR A 26 -16.25 12.62 -17.25
CA THR A 26 -15.12 13.56 -17.23
C THR A 26 -15.56 14.89 -16.60
N PRO A 27 -14.73 15.55 -15.77
CA PRO A 27 -13.36 15.19 -15.38
C PRO A 27 -13.26 14.28 -14.14
N THR A 28 -14.38 13.80 -13.62
CA THR A 28 -14.47 13.12 -12.31
C THR A 28 -14.15 11.62 -12.35
N ASN A 29 -13.81 11.10 -13.53
CA ASN A 29 -13.58 9.68 -13.79
C ASN A 29 -12.12 9.24 -13.62
N GLY A 30 -11.21 10.12 -13.20
CA GLY A 30 -9.80 9.76 -12.97
C GLY A 30 -9.62 8.85 -11.76
N LEU A 31 -9.34 7.57 -11.99
CA LEU A 31 -9.23 6.55 -10.95
C LEU A 31 -7.82 6.51 -10.32
N LEU A 32 -6.78 6.39 -11.15
CA LEU A 32 -5.39 6.33 -10.75
C LEU A 32 -4.52 7.17 -11.69
N SER A 33 -3.36 7.59 -11.21
CA SER A 33 -2.39 8.38 -11.97
C SER A 33 -0.98 7.90 -11.68
N PHE A 34 -0.27 7.42 -12.70
CA PHE A 34 1.05 6.85 -12.55
C PHE A 34 2.13 7.74 -13.17
N PRO A 35 3.27 7.99 -12.48
CA PRO A 35 4.40 8.68 -13.06
C PRO A 35 5.04 7.81 -14.15
N ARG A 36 5.52 8.42 -15.24
CA ARG A 36 6.24 7.72 -16.30
C ARG A 36 7.67 7.43 -15.86
N VAL A 37 7.92 6.21 -15.39
CA VAL A 37 9.16 5.81 -14.70
C VAL A 37 9.92 4.71 -15.46
N ASP A 38 9.22 3.87 -16.21
CA ASP A 38 9.78 2.74 -16.94
C ASP A 38 10.33 3.17 -18.30
N ARG A 39 11.57 2.81 -18.61
CA ARG A 39 12.19 3.15 -19.90
C ARG A 39 11.63 2.25 -21.00
N VAL A 40 11.16 2.87 -22.09
CA VAL A 40 10.68 2.13 -23.28
C VAL A 40 11.88 1.67 -24.12
N HIS A 41 11.98 0.37 -24.42
CA HIS A 41 13.10 -0.26 -25.12
C HIS A 41 12.76 -0.49 -26.60
N GLY A 42 12.63 0.58 -27.39
CA GLY A 42 12.34 0.48 -28.82
C GLY A 42 13.60 0.48 -29.72
N ARG A 43 13.54 -0.21 -30.87
CA ARG A 43 14.48 -0.05 -32.01
C ARG A 43 14.42 1.32 -32.69
N HIS A 44 13.52 2.20 -32.28
CA HIS A 44 13.37 3.52 -32.86
C HIS A 44 14.35 4.50 -32.23
N PHE A 45 15.16 5.13 -33.09
CA PHE A 45 16.09 6.22 -32.78
C PHE A 45 15.35 7.50 -32.37
N TYR A 46 14.59 7.45 -31.27
CA TYR A 46 14.15 8.69 -30.64
C TYR A 46 15.39 9.44 -30.15
N ILE A 47 15.44 10.74 -30.43
CA ILE A 47 16.50 11.64 -29.98
C ILE A 47 16.56 11.67 -28.43
N TRP A 48 15.44 11.35 -27.77
CA TRP A 48 15.28 11.39 -26.32
C TRP A 48 14.68 10.09 -25.76
N PRO A 49 15.09 9.65 -24.56
CA PRO A 49 14.52 8.47 -23.92
C PRO A 49 13.02 8.69 -23.62
N ARG A 50 12.17 7.76 -24.08
CA ARG A 50 10.75 7.70 -23.70
C ARG A 50 10.56 6.89 -22.43
N PHE A 51 9.62 7.33 -21.61
CA PHE A 51 9.21 6.66 -20.38
C PHE A 51 7.71 6.37 -20.36
N GLY A 52 7.35 5.27 -19.73
CA GLY A 52 6.00 4.78 -19.56
C GLY A 52 5.80 4.17 -18.18
N VAL A 53 4.82 3.27 -18.06
CA VAL A 53 4.51 2.54 -16.83
C VAL A 53 4.42 1.05 -17.13
N HIS A 54 5.07 0.21 -16.33
CA HIS A 54 4.97 -1.23 -16.44
C HIS A 54 3.50 -1.69 -16.34
N TYR A 55 3.04 -2.36 -17.40
CA TYR A 55 1.64 -2.76 -17.55
C TYR A 55 1.14 -3.62 -16.39
N GLY A 56 1.90 -4.65 -16.00
CA GLY A 56 1.48 -5.58 -14.96
C GLY A 56 1.26 -4.86 -13.62
N THR A 57 2.11 -3.88 -13.31
CA THR A 57 1.98 -3.04 -12.12
C THR A 57 0.73 -2.16 -12.17
N ALA A 58 0.49 -1.49 -13.30
CA ALA A 58 -0.68 -0.63 -13.47
C ALA A 58 -2.00 -1.44 -13.47
N LEU A 59 -2.04 -2.56 -14.19
CA LEU A 59 -3.22 -3.43 -14.24
C LEU A 59 -3.58 -3.94 -12.85
N LEU A 60 -2.60 -4.50 -12.14
CA LEU A 60 -2.84 -5.07 -10.82
C LEU A 60 -3.29 -4.02 -9.80
N ALA A 61 -2.69 -2.82 -9.84
CA ALA A 61 -3.15 -1.69 -9.04
C ALA A 61 -4.65 -1.44 -9.28
N CYS A 62 -5.09 -1.40 -10.54
CA CYS A 62 -6.50 -1.19 -10.86
C CYS A 62 -7.38 -2.36 -10.38
N GLN A 63 -6.92 -3.60 -10.50
CA GLN A 63 -7.64 -4.78 -10.05
C GLN A 63 -7.84 -4.78 -8.53
N ILE A 64 -6.84 -4.36 -7.74
CA ILE A 64 -6.96 -4.17 -6.28
C ILE A 64 -8.03 -3.12 -5.97
N VAL A 65 -7.99 -1.99 -6.68
CA VAL A 65 -8.94 -0.88 -6.49
C VAL A 65 -10.39 -1.29 -6.81
N ALA A 66 -10.59 -2.26 -7.70
CA ALA A 66 -11.90 -2.84 -7.98
C ALA A 66 -12.22 -4.10 -7.14
N GLY A 67 -11.61 -4.25 -5.97
CA GLY A 67 -11.90 -5.36 -5.06
C GLY A 67 -11.37 -6.70 -5.55
N ASN A 68 -10.09 -6.75 -5.93
CA ASN A 68 -9.41 -7.98 -6.39
C ASN A 68 -9.99 -8.57 -7.69
N ALA A 69 -10.32 -7.72 -8.66
CA ALA A 69 -10.86 -8.13 -9.97
C ALA A 69 -9.80 -8.79 -10.89
N PHE A 70 -8.99 -9.73 -10.37
CA PHE A 70 -7.82 -10.29 -11.06
C PHE A 70 -8.16 -11.01 -12.37
N ASN A 71 -9.31 -11.69 -12.42
CA ASN A 71 -9.72 -12.50 -13.57
C ASN A 71 -10.56 -11.74 -14.59
N THR A 72 -11.12 -10.59 -14.22
CA THR A 72 -12.10 -9.86 -15.04
C THR A 72 -11.65 -8.44 -15.40
N GLY A 73 -10.62 -7.93 -14.72
CA GLY A 73 -10.04 -6.62 -14.91
C GLY A 73 -9.13 -6.56 -16.13
N ARG A 74 -9.28 -5.53 -16.96
CA ARG A 74 -8.42 -5.28 -18.14
C ARG A 74 -8.31 -3.81 -18.48
N LEU A 75 -7.21 -3.43 -19.15
CA LEU A 75 -7.00 -2.07 -19.64
C LEU A 75 -7.37 -1.95 -21.11
N THR A 76 -7.95 -0.81 -21.48
CA THR A 76 -8.43 -0.52 -22.83
C THR A 76 -8.07 0.91 -23.22
N PHE A 77 -7.99 1.19 -24.52
CA PHE A 77 -7.69 2.53 -25.05
C PHE A 77 -8.93 3.42 -25.12
N ASP A 78 -10.13 2.84 -25.14
CA ASP A 78 -11.39 3.56 -25.27
C ASP A 78 -12.37 3.23 -24.14
N GLN A 79 -13.28 4.17 -23.88
CA GLN A 79 -14.28 4.07 -22.83
C GLN A 79 -15.34 2.98 -23.08
N ALA A 80 -15.54 2.54 -24.33
CA ALA A 80 -16.49 1.48 -24.64
C ALA A 80 -15.90 0.08 -24.41
N GLY A 81 -14.58 -0.01 -24.23
CA GLY A 81 -13.85 -1.25 -23.96
C GLY A 81 -13.64 -2.13 -25.18
N GLN A 82 -13.68 -1.54 -26.38
CA GLN A 82 -13.58 -2.27 -27.65
C GLN A 82 -12.13 -2.48 -28.10
N ARG A 83 -11.23 -1.57 -27.75
CA ARG A 83 -9.80 -1.59 -28.10
C ARG A 83 -9.01 -1.99 -26.86
N LEU A 84 -8.76 -3.30 -26.75
CA LEU A 84 -7.93 -3.86 -25.69
C LEU A 84 -6.49 -3.32 -25.77
N VAL A 85 -5.86 -3.14 -24.62
CA VAL A 85 -4.40 -2.94 -24.58
C VAL A 85 -3.74 -4.29 -24.81
N GLU A 86 -3.28 -4.50 -26.04
CA GLU A 86 -2.37 -5.59 -26.39
C GLU A 86 -0.93 -5.09 -26.24
N LEU A 87 -0.14 -5.77 -25.43
CA LEU A 87 1.22 -5.33 -25.14
C LEU A 87 2.20 -5.85 -26.19
N LEU A 88 3.14 -4.99 -26.56
CA LEU A 88 4.36 -5.36 -27.26
C LEU A 88 5.36 -5.97 -26.25
N SER A 89 6.50 -6.46 -26.78
CA SER A 89 7.61 -7.10 -26.04
C SER A 89 7.94 -6.48 -24.69
N ASP A 90 7.90 -5.16 -24.59
CA ASP A 90 8.41 -4.42 -23.44
C ASP A 90 7.43 -4.33 -22.27
N ASN A 91 6.14 -4.69 -22.46
CA ASN A 91 5.10 -4.61 -21.42
C ASN A 91 4.98 -3.22 -20.74
N ILE A 92 5.18 -2.12 -21.49
CA ILE A 92 5.12 -0.74 -20.98
C ILE A 92 3.97 0.05 -21.62
N LEU A 93 3.13 0.65 -20.78
CA LEU A 93 2.09 1.61 -21.15
C LEU A 93 2.72 2.95 -21.52
N THR A 94 2.31 3.55 -22.64
CA THR A 94 2.91 4.80 -23.15
C THR A 94 1.91 5.88 -23.56
N GLU A 95 0.63 5.56 -23.74
CA GLU A 95 -0.42 6.55 -24.01
C GLU A 95 -0.71 7.39 -22.75
N GLU A 96 -1.38 8.52 -22.92
CA GLU A 96 -1.72 9.41 -21.80
C GLU A 96 -2.87 8.89 -20.94
N VAL A 97 -3.80 8.17 -21.57
CA VAL A 97 -5.07 7.77 -20.97
C VAL A 97 -5.39 6.33 -21.32
N TYR A 98 -5.83 5.60 -20.31
CA TYR A 98 -6.40 4.25 -20.44
C TYR A 98 -7.67 4.14 -19.61
N TYR A 99 -8.53 3.18 -19.94
CA TYR A 99 -9.72 2.85 -19.17
C TYR A 99 -9.60 1.47 -18.56
N PHE A 100 -9.91 1.35 -17.26
CA PHE A 100 -9.94 0.06 -16.57
C PHE A 100 -11.37 -0.51 -16.57
N MET A 101 -11.52 -1.68 -17.18
CA MET A 101 -12.78 -2.39 -17.36
C MET A 101 -12.85 -3.59 -16.41
N VAL A 102 -14.04 -3.87 -15.89
CA VAL A 102 -14.31 -5.05 -15.06
C VAL A 102 -15.52 -5.80 -15.63
N GLY A 103 -15.36 -7.10 -15.91
CA GLY A 103 -16.46 -7.94 -16.44
C GLY A 103 -16.68 -7.75 -17.93
N GLY A 104 -17.91 -7.80 -18.47
CA GLY A 104 -18.14 -7.79 -19.93
C GLY A 104 -18.10 -6.43 -20.64
N GLY A 105 -18.04 -5.30 -19.92
CA GLY A 105 -18.21 -3.97 -20.53
C GLY A 105 -17.98 -2.79 -19.59
N PRO A 106 -18.37 -1.57 -20.00
CA PRO A 106 -18.13 -0.31 -19.26
C PRO A 106 -19.08 -0.16 -18.06
N ASN A 107 -19.01 -1.12 -17.13
CA ASN A 107 -19.87 -1.18 -15.95
C ASN A 107 -19.43 -0.18 -14.88
N GLN A 108 -20.38 0.28 -14.06
CA GLN A 108 -20.10 1.03 -12.84
C GLN A 108 -19.69 0.08 -11.71
N TYR A 109 -18.49 -0.51 -11.81
CA TYR A 109 -17.98 -1.41 -10.78
C TYR A 109 -17.71 -0.65 -9.47
N PRO A 110 -17.86 -1.34 -8.32
CA PRO A 110 -17.62 -0.72 -7.03
C PRO A 110 -16.12 -0.51 -6.81
N ILE A 111 -15.79 0.57 -6.11
CA ILE A 111 -14.40 0.98 -5.83
C ILE A 111 -14.07 0.79 -4.36
N LEU A 112 -12.91 0.22 -4.12
CA LEU A 112 -12.36 0.06 -2.79
C LEU A 112 -11.77 1.39 -2.30
N PRO A 113 -12.31 2.01 -1.26
CA PRO A 113 -11.96 3.38 -0.91
C PRO A 113 -10.70 3.48 -0.04
N ILE A 114 -10.43 2.45 0.78
CA ILE A 114 -9.31 2.44 1.72
C ILE A 114 -8.85 1.01 2.00
N PHE A 115 -7.62 0.87 2.45
CA PHE A 115 -7.00 -0.41 2.80
C PHE A 115 -7.76 -1.21 3.87
N ARG A 116 -8.40 -0.56 4.84
CA ARG A 116 -9.17 -1.26 5.89
C ARG A 116 -10.48 -1.90 5.41
N ASP A 117 -11.01 -1.43 4.29
CA ASP A 117 -12.16 -2.03 3.63
C ASP A 117 -11.73 -3.17 2.68
N TRP A 118 -10.42 -3.39 2.51
CA TRP A 118 -9.88 -4.39 1.59
C TRP A 118 -9.98 -5.80 2.16
N GLU A 119 -10.40 -6.75 1.33
CA GLU A 119 -10.22 -8.17 1.60
C GLU A 119 -8.86 -8.63 1.07
N PHE A 120 -8.03 -9.19 1.93
CA PHE A 120 -6.81 -9.84 1.44
C PHE A 120 -7.17 -11.12 0.66
N PRO A 121 -6.65 -11.31 -0.56
CA PRO A 121 -6.99 -12.46 -1.41
C PRO A 121 -6.22 -13.71 -0.97
N HIS A 122 -6.62 -14.32 0.15
CA HIS A 122 -6.01 -15.55 0.66
C HIS A 122 -6.01 -16.66 -0.38
N GLY A 123 -4.81 -17.20 -0.68
CA GLY A 123 -4.65 -18.25 -1.69
C GLY A 123 -4.96 -17.82 -3.13
N LEU A 124 -5.24 -16.53 -3.35
CA LEU A 124 -5.63 -15.94 -4.63
C LEU A 124 -4.73 -14.76 -5.02
N ILE A 125 -3.53 -14.66 -4.41
CA ILE A 125 -2.48 -13.76 -4.87
C ILE A 125 -2.10 -14.19 -6.31
N PRO A 126 -2.11 -13.28 -7.30
CA PRO A 126 -1.81 -13.65 -8.68
C PRO A 126 -0.42 -14.29 -8.85
N ASP A 127 -0.28 -15.28 -9.74
CA ASP A 127 0.99 -15.98 -10.02
C ASP A 127 2.12 -15.03 -10.49
N SER A 128 1.77 -13.85 -10.99
CA SER A 128 2.74 -12.79 -11.31
C SER A 128 3.48 -12.27 -10.08
N TRP A 129 3.02 -12.59 -8.87
CA TRP A 129 3.63 -12.35 -7.56
C TRP A 129 4.18 -13.64 -6.96
N PRO A 130 5.36 -14.07 -7.41
CA PRO A 130 5.92 -15.37 -7.04
C PRO A 130 6.35 -15.39 -5.56
N GLN A 131 6.43 -16.60 -5.01
CA GLN A 131 7.12 -16.84 -3.75
C GLN A 131 8.61 -16.49 -3.86
N LEU A 132 9.19 -16.04 -2.75
CA LEU A 132 10.59 -15.69 -2.66
C LEU A 132 11.42 -16.93 -2.34
N SER A 133 12.59 -17.04 -2.94
CA SER A 133 13.60 -18.01 -2.51
C SER A 133 14.23 -17.56 -1.19
N THR A 134 14.68 -18.52 -0.38
CA THR A 134 15.42 -18.23 0.85
C THR A 134 16.64 -17.37 0.54
N THR A 135 16.77 -16.25 1.25
CA THR A 135 17.91 -15.35 1.14
C THR A 135 18.79 -15.47 2.39
N PRO A 136 20.09 -15.13 2.29
CA PRO A 136 20.96 -15.12 3.45
C PRO A 136 20.55 -14.01 4.42
N ASN A 137 20.50 -14.35 5.71
CA ASN A 137 20.28 -13.37 6.78
C ASN A 137 21.40 -12.31 6.76
N THR A 138 21.03 -11.04 6.69
CA THR A 138 21.98 -9.93 6.66
C THR A 138 21.39 -8.67 7.28
N THR A 139 22.26 -7.77 7.73
CA THR A 139 21.92 -6.45 8.27
C THR A 139 22.03 -5.34 7.22
N ARG A 140 22.31 -5.70 5.96
CA ARG A 140 22.45 -4.75 4.86
C ARG A 140 21.10 -4.35 4.29
N CYS A 141 21.03 -3.13 3.76
CA CYS A 141 19.83 -2.64 3.09
C CYS A 141 19.47 -3.54 1.90
N ALA A 142 18.23 -4.02 1.87
CA ALA A 142 17.64 -4.85 0.82
C ALA A 142 17.70 -4.23 -0.58
N ILE A 143 17.76 -2.90 -0.70
CA ILE A 143 17.74 -2.18 -1.98
C ILE A 143 19.15 -1.70 -2.35
N SER A 144 19.79 -0.91 -1.48
CA SER A 144 21.07 -0.26 -1.79
C SER A 144 22.29 -1.14 -1.49
N ASN A 145 22.11 -2.22 -0.73
CA ASN A 145 23.19 -3.04 -0.18
C ASN A 145 24.17 -2.26 0.71
N PHE A 146 23.80 -1.09 1.25
CA PHE A 146 24.60 -0.37 2.27
C PHE A 146 24.44 -1.05 3.63
N SER A 147 25.48 -1.04 4.45
CA SER A 147 25.45 -1.55 5.83
C SER A 147 25.15 -0.49 6.90
N PHE A 148 25.06 0.80 6.53
CA PHE A 148 24.83 1.89 7.48
C PHE A 148 24.23 3.15 6.81
N PRO A 149 23.31 3.88 7.49
CA PRO A 149 22.46 3.44 8.60
C PRO A 149 21.28 2.61 8.05
N VAL A 150 21.08 1.40 8.56
CA VAL A 150 20.01 0.47 8.16
C VAL A 150 19.04 0.28 9.31
N GLU A 151 17.75 0.29 9.00
CA GLU A 151 16.64 0.19 9.93
C GLU A 151 15.63 -0.86 9.46
N GLY A 152 14.88 -1.45 10.39
CA GLY A 152 13.77 -2.35 10.06
C GLY A 152 12.55 -1.56 9.56
N ALA A 153 12.18 -1.77 8.30
CA ALA A 153 10.98 -1.19 7.70
C ALA A 153 9.86 -2.23 7.67
N HIS A 154 8.70 -1.90 8.23
CA HIS A 154 7.54 -2.78 8.15
C HIS A 154 6.98 -2.77 6.73
N LEU A 155 6.83 -3.95 6.12
CA LEU A 155 6.20 -4.10 4.83
C LEU A 155 4.74 -3.65 4.95
N VAL A 156 3.98 -4.23 5.86
CA VAL A 156 2.66 -3.77 6.27
C VAL A 156 2.81 -2.94 7.55
N PRO A 157 2.43 -1.65 7.55
CA PRO A 157 2.53 -0.80 8.74
C PRO A 157 1.85 -1.42 9.96
N LYS A 158 2.48 -1.34 11.15
CA LYS A 158 1.97 -1.96 12.39
C LYS A 158 0.51 -1.61 12.70
N ASN A 159 0.12 -0.36 12.51
CA ASN A 159 -1.23 0.12 12.79
C ASN A 159 -2.28 -0.52 11.87
N GLU A 160 -1.92 -0.84 10.62
CA GLU A 160 -2.78 -1.58 9.70
C GLU A 160 -2.71 -3.08 9.96
N PHE A 161 -1.52 -3.59 10.32
CA PHE A 161 -1.29 -4.99 10.64
C PHE A 161 -2.21 -5.49 11.78
N LEU A 162 -2.46 -4.68 12.82
CA LEU A 162 -3.39 -5.03 13.90
C LEU A 162 -4.83 -5.29 13.43
N TYR A 163 -5.28 -4.62 12.35
CA TYR A 163 -6.60 -4.87 11.77
C TYR A 163 -6.61 -6.10 10.85
N MET A 164 -5.44 -6.47 10.32
CA MET A 164 -5.25 -7.59 9.41
C MET A 164 -4.99 -8.89 10.15
N GLU A 165 -4.20 -8.88 11.22
CA GLU A 165 -3.63 -10.07 11.87
C GLU A 165 -4.70 -11.09 12.31
N PRO A 166 -5.81 -10.71 12.99
CA PRO A 166 -6.84 -11.68 13.36
C PRO A 166 -7.60 -12.27 12.16
N ARG A 167 -7.47 -11.65 10.99
CA ARG A 167 -8.21 -12.01 9.78
C ARG A 167 -7.33 -12.76 8.79
N TRP A 168 -6.02 -12.48 8.74
CA TRP A 168 -5.20 -12.71 7.55
C TRP A 168 -3.90 -13.48 7.80
N PHE A 169 -3.33 -13.45 9.00
CA PHE A 169 -2.05 -14.11 9.30
C PHE A 169 -2.17 -14.94 10.57
N SER A 170 -2.05 -16.26 10.43
CA SER A 170 -2.19 -17.22 11.53
C SER A 170 -0.92 -17.39 12.38
N ASP A 171 0.21 -16.81 11.97
CA ASP A 171 1.49 -16.95 12.66
C ASP A 171 2.11 -15.57 12.91
N ASN A 172 2.33 -15.26 14.19
CA ASN A 172 2.73 -13.95 14.71
C ASN A 172 4.23 -13.66 14.52
N ASN A 173 4.76 -13.93 13.32
CA ASN A 173 6.16 -13.69 13.03
C ASN A 173 6.38 -12.29 12.43
N ASP A 174 6.47 -11.28 13.30
CA ASP A 174 6.74 -9.87 12.94
C ASP A 174 8.01 -9.74 12.09
N SER A 175 8.97 -10.67 12.21
CA SER A 175 10.21 -10.63 11.42
C SER A 175 9.98 -10.80 9.91
N VAL A 176 8.97 -11.56 9.48
CA VAL A 176 8.62 -11.74 8.04
C VAL A 176 8.02 -10.45 7.46
N ASN A 177 7.41 -9.63 8.31
CA ASN A 177 6.85 -8.33 7.95
C ASN A 177 7.90 -7.20 7.98
N ILE A 178 9.19 -7.50 8.14
CA ILE A 178 10.25 -6.49 8.24
C ILE A 178 11.27 -6.66 7.11
N ALA A 179 11.58 -5.57 6.41
CA ALA A 179 12.67 -5.49 5.45
C ALA A 179 13.76 -4.54 5.95
N PRO A 180 15.05 -4.89 5.87
CA PRO A 180 16.14 -3.99 6.25
C PRO A 180 16.31 -2.90 5.17
N LEU A 181 16.05 -1.64 5.50
CA LEU A 181 16.17 -0.52 4.57
C LEU A 181 17.11 0.56 5.11
N LYS A 182 17.86 1.22 4.22
CA LYS A 182 18.61 2.42 4.58
C LYS A 182 17.62 3.49 5.07
N ALA A 183 17.97 4.27 6.09
CA ALA A 183 17.04 5.19 6.77
C ALA A 183 16.29 6.16 5.82
N ASP A 184 16.96 6.68 4.80
CA ASP A 184 16.35 7.52 3.76
C ASP A 184 15.37 6.77 2.86
N LEU A 185 15.72 5.55 2.44
CA LEU A 185 14.85 4.67 1.67
C LEU A 185 13.65 4.20 2.47
N ARG A 186 13.82 3.92 3.77
CA ARG A 186 12.70 3.63 4.69
C ARG A 186 11.73 4.79 4.71
N LYS A 187 12.21 6.02 4.90
CA LYS A 187 11.36 7.22 4.91
C LYS A 187 10.57 7.37 3.60
N CYS A 188 11.21 7.14 2.46
CA CYS A 188 10.55 7.14 1.15
C CYS A 188 9.52 6.01 1.02
N PHE A 189 9.84 4.82 1.53
CA PHE A 189 8.95 3.67 1.51
C PHE A 189 7.69 3.92 2.34
N ASP A 190 7.83 4.46 3.55
CA ASP A 190 6.73 4.79 4.47
C ASP A 190 5.86 5.94 3.95
N ALA A 191 6.43 6.86 3.18
CA ALA A 191 5.70 7.88 2.43
C ALA A 191 5.03 7.36 1.14
N GLN A 192 5.12 6.04 0.86
CA GLN A 192 4.59 5.37 -0.33
C GLN A 192 5.10 5.95 -1.65
N TRP A 193 6.32 6.48 -1.65
CA TRP A 193 6.95 7.01 -2.86
C TRP A 193 7.25 5.91 -3.87
N PHE A 194 7.46 4.70 -3.38
CA PHE A 194 7.66 3.50 -4.17
C PHE A 194 7.06 2.28 -3.47
N ALA A 195 6.85 1.22 -4.25
CA ALA A 195 6.52 -0.10 -3.75
C ALA A 195 7.52 -1.14 -4.27
N ILE A 196 7.50 -2.33 -3.68
CA ILE A 196 8.29 -3.46 -4.15
C ILE A 196 7.34 -4.37 -4.94
N VAL A 197 7.61 -4.56 -6.22
CA VAL A 197 6.74 -5.30 -7.15
C VAL A 197 7.56 -6.28 -7.97
N PRO A 198 6.98 -7.43 -8.37
CA PRO A 198 7.64 -8.36 -9.26
C PRO A 198 7.66 -7.79 -10.69
N LYS A 199 8.80 -7.90 -11.35
CA LYS A 199 8.96 -7.68 -12.79
C LYS A 199 9.76 -8.80 -13.40
N VAL A 200 9.40 -9.19 -14.63
CA VAL A 200 10.23 -10.10 -15.42
C VAL A 200 11.42 -9.31 -15.94
N ILE A 201 12.61 -9.74 -15.58
CA ILE A 201 13.85 -9.14 -16.09
C ILE A 201 14.42 -10.12 -17.11
N GLU A 202 14.55 -9.68 -18.36
CA GLU A 202 15.23 -10.45 -19.40
C GLU A 202 16.71 -10.57 -19.01
N THR A 203 17.10 -11.76 -18.54
CA THR A 203 18.50 -12.11 -18.35
C THR A 203 18.89 -13.19 -19.36
N THR A 204 20.17 -13.25 -19.70
CA THR A 204 20.73 -14.12 -20.75
C THR A 204 20.47 -15.61 -20.56
N THR A 205 20.00 -16.04 -19.39
CA THR A 205 19.85 -17.47 -19.03
C THR A 205 18.49 -17.87 -18.46
N ALA A 206 17.58 -16.95 -18.08
CA ALA A 206 16.22 -17.28 -17.65
C ALA A 206 15.28 -16.04 -17.58
N HIS A 207 13.98 -16.26 -17.81
CA HIS A 207 12.91 -15.28 -17.59
C HIS A 207 12.32 -15.46 -16.18
N SER A 208 13.08 -15.17 -15.14
CA SER A 208 12.55 -15.25 -13.77
C SER A 208 12.04 -13.89 -13.29
N PRO A 209 10.83 -13.81 -12.72
CA PRO A 209 10.36 -12.61 -12.05
C PRO A 209 11.28 -12.30 -10.85
N ARG A 210 11.66 -11.03 -10.70
CA ARG A 210 12.38 -10.51 -9.54
C ARG A 210 11.60 -9.38 -8.91
N TYR A 211 11.65 -9.31 -7.59
CA TYR A 211 11.12 -8.16 -6.87
C TYR A 211 12.05 -6.96 -7.06
N VAL A 212 11.49 -5.87 -7.53
CA VAL A 212 12.18 -4.61 -7.76
C VAL A 212 11.41 -3.45 -7.13
N THR A 213 12.10 -2.35 -6.88
CA THR A 213 11.48 -1.10 -6.49
C THR A 213 10.77 -0.43 -7.68
N HIS A 214 9.55 0.03 -7.50
CA HIS A 214 8.77 0.74 -8.51
C HIS A 214 8.27 2.07 -7.95
N ILE A 215 8.67 3.18 -8.57
CA ILE A 215 8.30 4.52 -8.13
C ILE A 215 6.84 4.78 -8.45
N LEU A 216 6.08 5.20 -7.44
CA LEU A 216 4.64 5.43 -7.52
C LEU A 216 4.26 6.91 -7.54
N GLN A 217 5.15 7.79 -7.06
CA GLN A 217 4.86 9.22 -6.91
C GLN A 217 5.87 10.09 -7.66
N ARG A 218 5.39 11.18 -8.28
CA ARG A 218 6.25 12.17 -8.96
C ARG A 218 7.17 12.92 -7.99
N GLN A 219 6.78 13.00 -6.71
CA GLN A 219 7.56 13.63 -5.64
C GLN A 219 8.91 12.92 -5.44
N ALA A 220 8.97 11.62 -5.74
CA ALA A 220 10.17 10.80 -5.67
C ALA A 220 11.18 11.04 -6.81
N ALA A 221 11.11 12.18 -7.50
CA ALA A 221 11.92 12.48 -8.68
C ALA A 221 13.42 12.37 -8.46
N GLU A 222 13.92 12.72 -7.27
CA GLU A 222 15.35 12.63 -6.95
C GLU A 222 15.78 11.20 -6.63
N VAL A 223 14.84 10.35 -6.21
CA VAL A 223 15.05 8.94 -5.85
C VAL A 223 14.93 8.04 -7.10
N TRP A 224 14.08 8.44 -8.05
CA TRP A 224 13.74 7.66 -9.25
C TRP A 224 14.95 7.23 -10.11
N PRO A 225 15.90 8.10 -10.48
CA PRO A 225 17.00 7.72 -11.38
C PRO A 225 17.87 6.58 -10.85
N THR A 226 17.98 6.47 -9.52
CA THR A 226 18.84 5.49 -8.86
C THR A 226 18.07 4.27 -8.38
N TYR A 227 16.87 4.48 -7.83
CA TYR A 227 16.14 3.45 -7.09
C TYR A 227 14.86 2.99 -7.79
N HIS A 228 14.63 3.33 -9.05
CA HIS A 228 13.63 2.64 -9.86
C HIS A 228 14.23 1.37 -10.46
N ASP A 229 13.46 0.27 -10.48
CA ASP A 229 13.85 -1.03 -11.01
C ASP A 229 15.13 -1.61 -10.39
N THR A 230 15.42 -1.21 -9.15
CA THR A 230 16.49 -1.80 -8.35
C THR A 230 16.01 -3.12 -7.76
N THR A 231 16.75 -4.20 -8.00
CA THR A 231 16.43 -5.52 -7.44
C THR A 231 16.50 -5.48 -5.93
N VAL A 232 15.43 -5.94 -5.28
CA VAL A 232 15.35 -6.08 -3.83
C VAL A 232 15.90 -7.45 -3.44
N GLN A 233 16.75 -7.46 -2.43
CA GLN A 233 17.47 -8.61 -1.91
C GLN A 233 17.13 -8.82 -0.44
N TYR A 234 17.56 -9.94 0.14
CA TYR A 234 17.52 -10.17 1.59
C TYR A 234 16.11 -10.12 2.20
N LEU A 235 15.10 -10.52 1.42
CA LEU A 235 13.73 -10.68 1.88
C LEU A 235 13.50 -12.12 2.36
N ASP A 236 12.68 -12.27 3.40
CA ASP A 236 12.24 -13.57 3.87
C ASP A 236 11.43 -14.29 2.76
N SER A 237 11.60 -15.61 2.63
CA SER A 237 10.84 -16.44 1.67
C SER A 237 9.32 -16.33 1.82
N ALA A 238 8.85 -16.07 3.05
CA ALA A 238 7.44 -15.90 3.39
C ALA A 238 6.96 -14.43 3.30
N ALA A 239 7.81 -13.47 2.89
CA ALA A 239 7.44 -12.05 2.81
C ALA A 239 6.46 -11.72 1.67
N HIS A 240 6.24 -12.63 0.71
CA HIS A 240 5.43 -12.35 -0.48
C HIS A 240 4.01 -11.81 -0.21
N PRO A 241 3.23 -12.30 0.78
CA PRO A 241 1.89 -11.78 1.05
C PRO A 241 1.96 -10.35 1.61
N TYR A 242 2.99 -10.07 2.42
CA TYR A 242 3.24 -8.75 3.01
C TYR A 242 3.64 -7.72 1.97
N LEU A 243 4.46 -8.11 0.99
CA LEU A 243 4.79 -7.26 -0.16
C LEU A 243 3.54 -6.92 -0.97
N PHE A 244 2.68 -7.92 -1.22
CA PHE A 244 1.43 -7.71 -1.93
C PHE A 244 0.48 -6.79 -1.17
N ALA A 245 0.32 -7.00 0.14
CA ALA A 245 -0.45 -6.13 1.01
C ALA A 245 0.11 -4.70 1.06
N ARG A 246 1.44 -4.54 1.11
CA ARG A 246 2.10 -3.23 1.05
C ARG A 246 1.81 -2.52 -0.26
N PHE A 247 1.85 -3.24 -1.39
CA PHE A 247 1.48 -2.66 -2.67
C PHE A 247 0.02 -2.19 -2.69
N ALA A 248 -0.92 -3.02 -2.22
CA ALA A 248 -2.32 -2.63 -2.08
C ALA A 248 -2.50 -1.38 -1.20
N TRP A 249 -1.83 -1.33 -0.04
CA TRP A 249 -1.85 -0.18 0.86
C TRP A 249 -1.35 1.11 0.19
N ALA A 250 -0.26 1.03 -0.57
CA ALA A 250 0.29 2.18 -1.30
C ALA A 250 -0.63 2.66 -2.44
N ILE A 251 -1.27 1.73 -3.16
CA ILE A 251 -2.19 2.07 -4.26
C ILE A 251 -3.51 2.66 -3.74
N LEU A 252 -4.07 2.11 -2.66
CA LEU A 252 -5.36 2.59 -2.15
C LEU A 252 -5.29 4.01 -1.60
N LEU A 253 -4.13 4.48 -1.14
CA LEU A 253 -3.97 5.91 -0.84
C LEU A 253 -4.15 6.78 -2.09
N GLN A 254 -3.69 6.34 -3.26
CA GLN A 254 -3.79 7.10 -4.50
C GLN A 254 -5.23 7.21 -5.04
N VAL A 255 -6.14 6.34 -4.59
CA VAL A 255 -7.56 6.37 -4.93
C VAL A 255 -8.32 7.44 -4.13
N LYS A 256 -7.79 7.89 -3.00
CA LYS A 256 -8.44 8.84 -2.10
C LYS A 256 -8.98 10.11 -2.81
N PRO A 257 -8.25 10.76 -3.74
CA PRO A 257 -8.79 11.91 -4.47
C PRO A 257 -10.03 11.57 -5.30
N PHE A 258 -10.11 10.37 -5.89
CA PHE A 258 -11.28 9.94 -6.65
C PHE A 258 -12.53 9.73 -5.76
N ILE A 259 -12.32 9.23 -4.54
CA ILE A 259 -13.37 8.95 -3.55
C ILE A 259 -13.88 10.24 -2.89
N THR A 260 -12.97 11.16 -2.55
CA THR A 260 -13.28 12.36 -1.76
C THR A 260 -13.56 13.61 -2.61
N ALA A 261 -13.58 13.49 -3.94
CA ALA A 261 -13.85 14.57 -4.88
C ALA A 261 -15.26 15.20 -4.79
N GLY A 262 -16.13 14.73 -3.88
CA GLY A 262 -17.44 15.34 -3.63
C GLY A 262 -18.56 14.81 -4.52
N PHE A 263 -18.31 13.73 -5.27
CA PHE A 263 -19.29 13.08 -6.15
C PHE A 263 -19.74 11.74 -5.60
N SER A 264 -20.94 11.31 -6.02
CA SER A 264 -21.47 9.99 -5.66
C SER A 264 -20.61 8.88 -6.26
N ARG A 265 -20.35 7.82 -5.49
CA ARG A 265 -19.55 6.65 -5.91
C ARG A 265 -20.19 5.35 -5.44
N HIS A 266 -20.12 4.34 -6.29
CA HIS A 266 -20.31 2.95 -5.94
C HIS A 266 -19.02 2.43 -5.28
N VAL A 267 -19.10 2.00 -4.02
CA VAL A 267 -17.93 1.60 -3.22
C VAL A 267 -18.11 0.25 -2.55
N ILE A 268 -16.98 -0.39 -2.25
CA ILE A 268 -16.89 -1.61 -1.44
C ILE A 268 -16.62 -1.19 0.00
N ARG A 269 -17.39 -1.70 0.95
CA ARG A 269 -17.17 -1.44 2.39
C ARG A 269 -17.26 -2.71 3.20
N ILE A 270 -16.48 -2.77 4.27
CA ILE A 270 -16.60 -3.82 5.26
C ILE A 270 -17.57 -3.37 6.36
N SER A 271 -18.52 -4.23 6.69
CA SER A 271 -19.40 -4.07 7.85
C SER A 271 -19.36 -5.31 8.73
N THR A 272 -19.64 -5.17 10.02
CA THR A 272 -19.83 -6.31 10.93
C THR A 272 -21.33 -6.53 11.08
N ASN A 273 -21.79 -7.76 10.84
CA ASN A 273 -23.18 -8.13 11.06
C ASN A 273 -23.50 -8.27 12.57
N GLY A 274 -24.78 -8.46 12.92
CA GLY A 274 -25.21 -8.62 14.31
C GLY A 274 -24.61 -9.82 15.06
N GLU A 275 -23.98 -10.76 14.33
CA GLU A 275 -23.34 -11.97 14.86
C GLU A 275 -21.80 -11.83 14.98
N GLY A 276 -21.25 -10.64 14.71
CA GLY A 276 -19.80 -10.40 14.76
C GLY A 276 -19.04 -10.85 13.51
N LYS A 277 -19.72 -11.37 12.48
CA LYS A 277 -19.12 -11.78 11.22
C LYS A 277 -18.95 -10.57 10.29
N THR A 278 -17.79 -10.51 9.64
CA THR A 278 -17.47 -9.50 8.63
C THR A 278 -18.25 -9.77 7.34
N GLU A 279 -18.93 -8.76 6.81
CA GLU A 279 -19.70 -8.80 5.56
C GLU A 279 -19.29 -7.64 4.64
N TYR A 280 -19.04 -7.96 3.38
CA TYR A 280 -18.74 -6.99 2.33
C TYR A 280 -20.02 -6.44 1.73
N LYS A 281 -20.15 -5.12 1.71
CA LYS A 281 -21.30 -4.42 1.17
C LYS A 281 -20.90 -3.56 0.00
N LEU A 282 -21.72 -3.64 -1.04
CA LEU A 282 -21.67 -2.75 -2.18
C LEU A 282 -22.65 -1.61 -1.91
N GLU A 283 -22.14 -0.40 -1.77
CA GLU A 283 -22.94 0.77 -1.40
C GLU A 283 -22.77 1.89 -2.41
N HIS A 284 -23.85 2.58 -2.74
CA HIS A 284 -23.80 3.81 -3.52
C HIS A 284 -23.89 5.00 -2.55
N LEU A 285 -22.77 5.68 -2.32
CA LEU A 285 -22.66 6.75 -1.34
C LEU A 285 -22.54 8.11 -2.02
N SER A 286 -23.22 9.11 -1.45
CA SER A 286 -23.09 10.50 -1.88
C SER A 286 -21.69 11.06 -1.59
N GLY A 287 -21.30 12.11 -2.32
CA GLY A 287 -20.01 12.76 -2.11
C GLY A 287 -19.79 13.26 -0.68
N LEU A 288 -20.83 13.78 -0.03
CA LEU A 288 -20.75 14.24 1.36
C LEU A 288 -20.53 13.07 2.33
N GLN A 289 -21.20 11.94 2.12
CA GLN A 289 -20.96 10.73 2.93
C GLN A 289 -19.52 10.25 2.77
N LEU A 290 -19.02 10.18 1.53
CA LEU A 290 -17.65 9.76 1.24
C LEU A 290 -16.61 10.70 1.87
N GLN A 291 -16.84 12.01 1.81
CA GLN A 291 -15.98 12.97 2.50
C GLN A 291 -16.03 12.79 4.01
N ASN A 292 -17.20 12.61 4.60
CA ASN A 292 -17.33 12.40 6.04
C ASN A 292 -16.65 11.10 6.51
N TYR A 293 -16.71 10.03 5.71
CA TYR A 293 -16.07 8.76 6.04
C TYR A 293 -14.56 8.76 5.78
N TYR A 294 -14.10 9.42 4.71
CA TYR A 294 -12.74 9.20 4.18
C TYR A 294 -11.88 10.47 4.09
N SER A 295 -12.40 11.68 4.32
CA SER A 295 -11.59 12.91 4.32
C SER A 295 -10.67 13.04 5.55
N GLY A 296 -10.90 12.24 6.61
CA GLY A 296 -10.00 12.11 7.77
C GLY A 296 -8.57 11.71 7.36
N GLY A 297 -7.57 12.35 7.97
CA GLY A 297 -6.23 12.54 7.41
C GLY A 297 -5.30 11.32 7.45
N GLY A 298 -4.54 11.17 6.34
CA GLY A 298 -3.29 10.41 6.24
C GLY A 298 -3.28 8.94 6.72
N PRO A 299 -2.14 8.24 6.63
CA PRO A 299 -2.00 6.86 7.09
C PRO A 299 -2.11 6.66 8.62
N GLN A 300 -2.61 7.63 9.38
CA GLN A 300 -2.73 7.54 10.84
C GLN A 300 -4.06 8.04 11.45
N GLY A 301 -4.97 8.64 10.68
CA GLY A 301 -6.11 9.36 11.27
C GLY A 301 -7.47 8.92 10.75
N ALA A 302 -7.98 7.78 11.21
CA ALA A 302 -9.41 7.47 11.05
C ALA A 302 -9.90 6.49 12.13
N THR A 303 -10.12 7.00 13.33
CA THR A 303 -11.12 6.41 14.24
C THR A 303 -12.45 7.10 13.92
N PRO A 304 -13.54 6.37 13.62
CA PRO A 304 -14.85 6.98 13.52
C PRO A 304 -15.19 7.65 14.86
N LYS A 305 -15.48 8.96 14.86
CA LYS A 305 -16.02 9.62 16.04
C LYS A 305 -17.29 8.88 16.45
N ARG A 306 -17.26 8.26 17.65
CA ARG A 306 -18.46 7.73 18.32
C ARG A 306 -19.51 8.85 18.31
N LYS A 307 -20.71 8.56 17.76
CA LYS A 307 -21.86 9.44 17.91
C LYS A 307 -22.14 9.63 19.39
N SER A 308 -21.90 10.83 19.89
CA SER A 308 -22.42 11.29 21.17
C SER A 308 -23.94 11.24 21.10
N LYS A 309 -24.58 10.43 21.94
CA LYS A 309 -26.02 10.50 22.16
C LYS A 309 -26.32 11.85 22.80
N THR A 310 -27.12 12.66 22.11
CA THR A 310 -27.91 13.72 22.72
C THR A 310 -28.89 13.09 23.70
N ASP A 311 -28.75 13.39 24.98
CA ASP A 311 -29.86 13.40 25.93
C ASP A 311 -30.08 14.85 26.36
N THR A 312 -31.31 15.30 26.12
CA THR A 312 -31.88 16.57 26.56
C THR A 312 -32.16 16.51 28.06
N VAL A 313 -31.68 17.47 28.84
CA VAL A 313 -32.47 18.18 29.87
C VAL A 313 -31.90 19.60 30.01
N ALA A 314 -32.80 20.57 30.02
CA ALA A 314 -32.54 21.97 30.28
C ALA A 314 -32.07 22.20 31.72
N ASP A 315 -31.21 23.19 31.94
CA ASP A 315 -31.49 24.27 32.90
C ASP A 315 -30.54 25.45 32.64
N GLU A 316 -31.13 26.63 32.76
CA GLU A 316 -30.52 27.95 32.59
C GLU A 316 -29.63 28.28 33.79
N ASP A 317 -28.50 28.96 33.57
CA ASP A 317 -28.17 30.19 34.30
C ASP A 317 -26.87 30.87 33.82
N HIS A 318 -26.92 32.20 33.85
CA HIS A 318 -25.94 33.20 33.43
C HIS A 318 -24.57 33.14 34.11
N PHE A 319 -23.47 33.47 33.39
CA PHE A 319 -22.51 34.55 33.78
C PHE A 319 -21.48 34.90 32.68
N MET A 320 -21.06 36.17 32.65
CA MET A 320 -20.14 36.85 31.72
C MET A 320 -18.65 36.43 31.83
N GLY A 321 -17.84 36.67 30.77
CA GLY A 321 -16.37 36.42 30.68
C GLY A 321 -15.49 37.38 31.51
N PRO A 322 -14.19 37.70 31.19
CA PRO A 322 -13.30 37.28 30.09
C PRO A 322 -11.82 36.94 30.54
N SER A 323 -10.87 36.88 29.58
CA SER A 323 -9.37 36.88 29.70
C SER A 323 -8.71 35.58 30.21
N GLY A 324 -7.51 35.15 29.84
CA GLY A 324 -6.42 35.65 28.99
C GLY A 324 -5.21 34.70 29.13
N GLU A 325 -4.30 34.74 28.15
CA GLU A 325 -2.85 34.45 28.23
C GLU A 325 -2.32 33.00 28.44
N ASP A 326 -1.60 32.56 27.39
CA ASP A 326 -0.28 31.93 27.35
C ASP A 326 0.20 30.97 28.46
N SER A 327 0.58 29.76 28.04
CA SER A 327 1.92 29.23 28.37
C SER A 327 2.27 28.02 27.50
N ASP A 328 3.30 28.17 26.67
CA ASP A 328 4.12 27.08 26.15
C ASP A 328 4.84 26.38 27.32
N VAL A 329 4.71 25.05 27.42
CA VAL A 329 5.71 24.24 28.13
C VAL A 329 6.03 23.00 27.29
N ASN A 330 7.26 23.03 26.78
CA ASN A 330 7.98 21.94 26.16
C ASN A 330 8.42 20.95 27.26
N MET A 331 8.18 19.66 27.08
CA MET A 331 8.82 18.62 27.90
C MET A 331 9.17 17.41 27.01
N ASP A 332 10.45 17.37 26.64
CA ASP A 332 11.13 16.22 26.08
C ASP A 332 11.51 15.22 27.20
N ASN A 333 11.68 13.95 26.77
CA ASN A 333 12.35 12.81 27.42
C ASN A 333 11.54 12.01 28.45
N ASP A 334 11.34 10.70 28.21
CA ASP A 334 12.31 9.65 28.59
C ASP A 334 11.62 8.27 28.48
N TRP A 335 12.16 7.34 27.68
CA TRP A 335 11.69 5.94 27.62
C TRP A 335 12.90 5.00 27.60
N GLU A 336 13.53 4.87 28.76
CA GLU A 336 14.29 3.67 29.14
C GLU A 336 13.63 3.06 30.39
N ASP A 337 13.82 1.75 30.56
CA ASP A 337 13.40 0.89 31.67
C ASP A 337 11.96 0.35 31.70
N THR A 338 11.79 -0.84 31.09
CA THR A 338 11.11 -1.97 31.76
C THR A 338 11.41 -3.30 31.04
N MET A 339 12.61 -3.83 31.26
CA MET A 339 12.90 -5.26 31.12
C MET A 339 13.62 -5.72 32.38
N ASP A 340 12.87 -6.24 33.36
CA ASP A 340 13.30 -7.30 34.27
C ASP A 340 12.20 -7.52 35.30
N GLU A 341 11.42 -8.61 35.14
CA GLU A 341 10.77 -9.37 36.23
C GLU A 341 9.78 -10.37 35.61
N ARG A 342 10.29 -11.50 35.11
CA ARG A 342 9.50 -12.74 34.91
C ARG A 342 10.37 -13.97 34.63
N GLN A 343 11.47 -14.13 35.35
CA GLN A 343 12.18 -15.42 35.42
C GLN A 343 12.74 -15.65 36.82
N GLN A 344 11.87 -15.95 37.79
CA GLN A 344 12.23 -16.69 39.00
C GLN A 344 10.98 -17.06 39.80
N ALA A 345 10.40 -18.22 39.48
CA ALA A 345 9.62 -19.00 40.45
C ALA A 345 9.44 -20.43 39.92
N GLY A 346 9.98 -21.42 40.65
CA GLY A 346 9.50 -22.80 40.58
C GLY A 346 10.48 -23.88 40.14
N LYS A 347 11.62 -24.03 40.82
CA LYS A 347 12.24 -25.35 41.01
C LYS A 347 12.27 -25.66 42.51
N GLY A 348 11.59 -26.72 42.90
CA GLY A 348 11.61 -27.29 44.25
C GLY A 348 11.15 -28.74 44.19
N GLU A 349 12.12 -29.65 44.27
CA GLU A 349 11.98 -31.10 44.26
C GLU A 349 11.17 -31.65 45.44
N LYS A 350 10.44 -32.75 45.22
CA LYS A 350 10.24 -33.81 46.22
C LYS A 350 10.22 -35.18 45.53
N LYS A 351 11.22 -36.01 45.84
CA LYS A 351 11.24 -37.47 45.65
C LYS A 351 10.52 -38.15 46.82
N SER A 352 9.73 -39.17 46.52
CA SER A 352 9.70 -40.45 47.26
C SER A 352 8.77 -41.46 46.57
N ASP A 353 9.39 -42.52 46.06
CA ASP A 353 9.01 -43.94 46.00
C ASP A 353 7.53 -44.37 46.15
N ILE A 354 7.09 -45.25 45.25
CA ILE A 354 6.60 -46.61 45.57
C ILE A 354 6.56 -47.46 44.29
N GLU A 355 7.11 -48.67 44.39
CA GLU A 355 7.21 -49.71 43.38
C GLU A 355 5.87 -50.34 42.95
N ARG A 356 5.90 -50.92 41.74
CA ARG A 356 5.23 -52.15 41.23
C ARG A 356 3.76 -52.39 41.62
N ILE A 357 2.95 -52.79 40.62
CA ILE A 357 2.34 -54.14 40.53
C ILE A 357 1.46 -54.28 39.25
N TYR A 358 1.92 -55.20 38.38
CA TYR A 358 1.23 -56.09 37.41
C TYR A 358 0.39 -55.56 36.25
N GLY A 359 0.59 -56.22 35.10
CA GLY A 359 -0.49 -56.58 34.17
C GLY A 359 -0.15 -56.32 32.72
#